data_AF-A0A168I070-F1
#
_entry.id   AF-A0A168I070-F1
#
_cell.length_a   1.000
_cell.length_b   1.000
_cell.length_c   1.000
_cell.angle_alpha   90.00
_cell.angle_beta   90.00
_cell.angle_gamma   90.00
#
_symmetry.space_group_name_H-M   'P 1'
#
loop_
_entity.id
_entity.type
_entity.pdbx_description
1 polymer ?
#
loop_
_entity_poly.entity_id
_entity_poly.type
_entity_poly.pdbx_seq_one_letter_code
_entity_poly.pdbx_strand_id
1 'polypeptide(L)'
;MAIISRLVSTAGVLLAALTASVLSHPEPRAPSGASSKYFREPGGSLARMHYDLRYFKEEVAYNERSTILRSLIRSYLETMQAKGVETWLAHGTLLGWWWNAQVMPWDYDLDVQVSIETMEWLAANLNGTEYTHAPNQEMEMPPIDASHNRTYLLDINPHYIDLTSGGGHNIIDGRWIDMDSGMFVDITVLREHPFQQGPGVWSCKNGHQYTAQDLWPLRVTEFVGTHARIPHNVEQILSKEYSLSSLEKETHEYHHWNHDLKQWVMDDPEQRGRAKDAGALHKKQQLENQGRL
;
A
#
# COMPACT_ATOMS: atom_id res chain seq x y z
N MET A 1 69.55 -32.33 -56.78
CA MET A 1 68.24 -31.80 -57.21
C MET A 1 67.25 -32.01 -56.09
N ALA A 2 66.82 -30.93 -55.45
CA ALA A 2 65.84 -30.94 -54.37
C ALA A 2 64.41 -30.87 -54.96
N ILE A 3 63.48 -31.64 -54.39
CA ILE A 3 62.04 -31.41 -54.59
C ILE A 3 61.38 -31.37 -53.21
N ILE A 4 60.77 -30.23 -52.94
CA ILE A 4 60.00 -29.86 -51.75
C ILE A 4 58.54 -30.23 -52.04
N SER A 5 57.85 -30.93 -51.13
CA SER A 5 56.37 -30.92 -51.12
C SER A 5 55.85 -30.61 -49.72
N ARG A 6 54.92 -29.66 -49.70
CA ARG A 6 54.41 -28.89 -48.56
C ARG A 6 53.43 -29.71 -47.69
N LEU A 7 53.56 -29.55 -46.37
CA LEU A 7 52.51 -29.87 -45.40
C LEU A 7 51.40 -28.80 -45.47
N VAL A 8 50.15 -29.23 -45.53
CA VAL A 8 48.95 -28.39 -45.29
C VAL A 8 48.51 -28.63 -43.86
N SER A 9 48.54 -27.56 -43.05
CA SER A 9 48.09 -27.55 -41.67
C SER A 9 46.62 -27.12 -41.62
N THR A 10 45.73 -27.98 -41.13
CA THR A 10 44.33 -27.66 -40.85
C THR A 10 44.22 -27.03 -39.46
N ALA A 11 43.98 -25.72 -39.42
CA ALA A 11 43.69 -24.99 -38.19
C ALA A 11 42.23 -25.23 -37.75
N GLY A 12 42.05 -25.90 -36.61
CA GLY A 12 40.76 -25.95 -35.91
C GLY A 12 40.56 -24.68 -35.10
N VAL A 13 39.45 -23.98 -35.35
CA VAL A 13 39.03 -22.81 -34.57
C VAL A 13 38.33 -23.31 -33.30
N LEU A 14 38.98 -23.21 -32.14
CA LEU A 14 38.33 -23.33 -30.84
C LEU A 14 37.65 -22.00 -30.52
N LEU A 15 36.31 -22.01 -30.44
CA LEU A 15 35.53 -20.88 -29.95
C LEU A 15 35.51 -20.96 -28.42
N ALA A 16 36.34 -20.15 -27.75
CA ALA A 16 36.32 -20.00 -26.30
C ALA A 16 35.11 -19.14 -25.91
N ALA A 17 34.11 -19.74 -25.27
CA ALA A 17 33.02 -19.01 -24.62
C ALA A 17 33.56 -18.32 -23.36
N LEU A 18 33.78 -17.01 -23.44
CA LEU A 18 34.05 -16.16 -22.28
C LEU A 18 32.76 -16.02 -21.47
N THR A 19 32.58 -16.87 -20.45
CA THR A 19 31.62 -16.59 -19.39
C THR A 19 32.16 -15.41 -18.58
N ALA A 20 31.58 -14.22 -18.78
CA ALA A 20 31.80 -13.10 -17.89
C ALA A 20 31.20 -13.44 -16.51
N SER A 21 32.03 -13.99 -15.63
CA SER A 21 31.75 -14.04 -14.20
C SER A 21 31.66 -12.60 -13.69
N VAL A 22 30.44 -12.10 -13.48
CA VAL A 22 30.20 -10.83 -12.79
C VAL A 22 30.71 -11.00 -11.36
N LEU A 23 31.93 -10.51 -11.13
CA LEU A 23 32.47 -10.27 -9.80
C LEU A 23 31.57 -9.24 -9.13
N SER A 24 30.65 -9.69 -8.30
CA SER A 24 29.94 -8.86 -7.33
C SER A 24 30.97 -8.22 -6.42
N HIS A 25 31.38 -7.00 -6.72
CA HIS A 25 32.14 -6.19 -5.78
C HIS A 25 31.20 -5.82 -4.63
N PRO A 26 31.53 -6.15 -3.37
CA PRO A 26 30.81 -5.57 -2.25
C PRO A 26 31.10 -4.08 -2.26
N GLU A 27 30.06 -3.26 -2.44
CA GLU A 27 30.16 -1.83 -2.20
C GLU A 27 30.74 -1.59 -0.78
N PRO A 28 31.61 -0.59 -0.61
CA PRO A 28 32.12 -0.24 0.71
C PRO A 28 30.95 0.17 1.62
N ARG A 29 30.74 -0.61 2.69
CA ARG A 29 29.76 -0.31 3.75
C ARG A 29 29.94 1.12 4.26
N ALA A 30 28.92 1.94 4.05
CA ALA A 30 28.78 3.23 4.73
C ALA A 30 28.75 3.02 6.27
N PRO A 31 29.29 3.97 7.05
CA PRO A 31 29.33 3.85 8.51
C PRO A 31 27.91 3.80 9.10
N SER A 32 27.73 2.92 10.09
CA SER A 32 26.49 2.61 10.79
C SER A 32 25.85 3.82 11.49
N GLY A 33 24.53 4.00 11.29
CA GLY A 33 23.71 4.86 12.16
C GLY A 33 22.21 4.88 11.81
N ALA A 34 21.86 5.02 10.53
CA ALA A 34 20.48 4.97 10.07
C ALA A 34 20.43 4.34 8.67
N SER A 35 19.62 3.30 8.48
CA SER A 35 19.35 2.77 7.14
C SER A 35 18.70 3.87 6.29
N SER A 36 19.10 3.99 5.02
CA SER A 36 18.40 4.90 4.11
C SER A 36 16.91 4.56 4.05
N LYS A 37 16.05 5.58 4.03
CA LYS A 37 14.61 5.40 3.83
C LYS A 37 14.37 4.68 2.49
N TYR A 38 13.64 3.56 2.55
CA TYR A 38 13.32 2.71 1.40
C TYR A 38 12.25 3.35 0.52
N PHE A 39 11.05 3.50 1.08
CA PHE A 39 9.95 4.20 0.41
C PHE A 39 10.16 5.70 0.40
N ARG A 40 9.83 6.34 -0.73
CA ARG A 40 9.95 7.79 -0.90
C ARG A 40 8.65 8.36 -1.41
N GLU A 41 8.27 9.49 -0.85
CA GLU A 41 7.05 10.21 -1.19
C GLU A 41 7.43 11.62 -1.68
N PRO A 42 6.64 12.23 -2.57
CA PRO A 42 6.90 13.56 -3.10
C PRO A 42 7.07 14.65 -2.03
N GLY A 43 6.36 14.53 -0.90
CA GLY A 43 6.38 15.50 0.20
C GLY A 43 5.81 16.87 -0.18
N GLY A 44 5.90 17.83 0.75
CA GLY A 44 5.44 19.22 0.56
C GLY A 44 3.95 19.48 0.86
N SER A 45 3.14 18.45 1.07
CA SER A 45 1.79 18.53 1.62
C SER A 45 1.45 17.24 2.37
N LEU A 46 0.44 17.27 3.25
CA LEU A 46 -0.03 16.05 3.93
C LEU A 46 -0.44 14.99 2.90
N ALA A 47 -1.26 15.36 1.92
CA ALA A 47 -1.70 14.47 0.85
C ALA A 47 -0.53 13.81 0.11
N ARG A 48 0.51 14.59 -0.23
CA ARG A 48 1.70 14.09 -0.97
C ARG A 48 2.53 13.08 -0.19
N MET A 49 2.36 12.97 1.13
CA MET A 49 3.03 11.93 1.92
C MET A 49 2.39 10.54 1.74
N HIS A 50 1.28 10.44 1.01
CA HIS A 50 0.55 9.19 0.76
C HIS A 50 0.58 8.77 -0.73
N TYR A 51 1.66 9.16 -1.43
CA TYR A 51 1.94 8.75 -2.80
C TYR A 51 3.36 8.20 -2.93
N ASP A 52 3.52 7.13 -3.70
CA ASP A 52 4.83 6.59 -4.07
C ASP A 52 5.46 7.49 -5.14
N LEU A 53 6.66 7.98 -4.86
CA LEU A 53 7.37 8.93 -5.72
C LEU A 53 7.61 8.40 -7.15
N ARG A 54 7.70 7.08 -7.36
CA ARG A 54 7.95 6.49 -8.68
C ARG A 54 6.75 6.64 -9.62
N TYR A 55 5.54 6.66 -9.06
CA TYR A 55 4.28 6.64 -9.82
C TYR A 55 3.45 7.91 -9.64
N PHE A 56 3.85 8.79 -8.72
CA PHE A 56 3.20 10.08 -8.52
C PHE A 56 3.29 10.97 -9.77
N LYS A 57 2.14 11.45 -10.22
CA LYS A 57 2.01 12.42 -11.32
C LYS A 57 1.52 13.77 -10.79
N GLU A 58 0.42 13.73 -10.05
CA GLU A 58 -0.23 14.89 -9.46
C GLU A 58 -1.11 14.46 -8.28
N GLU A 59 -1.52 15.41 -7.44
CA GLU A 59 -2.46 15.12 -6.36
C GLU A 59 -3.87 14.84 -6.94
N VAL A 60 -4.45 13.71 -6.55
CA VAL A 60 -5.82 13.34 -6.91
C VAL A 60 -6.80 14.29 -6.22
N ALA A 61 -7.78 14.78 -6.97
CA ALA A 61 -8.83 15.64 -6.45
C ALA A 61 -9.66 14.94 -5.37
N TYR A 62 -10.19 15.73 -4.43
CA TYR A 62 -10.94 15.23 -3.27
C TYR A 62 -12.07 14.24 -3.65
N ASN A 63 -12.85 14.57 -4.67
CA ASN A 63 -14.00 13.78 -5.13
C ASN A 63 -13.61 12.48 -5.84
N GLU A 64 -12.39 12.39 -6.39
CA GLU A 64 -11.88 11.21 -7.07
C GLU A 64 -11.11 10.29 -6.12
N ARG A 65 -10.50 10.86 -5.07
CA ARG A 65 -9.67 10.14 -4.11
C ARG A 65 -10.41 8.97 -3.47
N SER A 66 -11.64 9.18 -2.98
CA SER A 66 -12.42 8.11 -2.35
C SER A 66 -12.60 6.92 -3.28
N THR A 67 -12.84 7.18 -4.56
CA THR A 67 -13.05 6.16 -5.57
C THR A 67 -11.77 5.37 -5.90
N ILE A 68 -10.63 6.05 -5.93
CA ILE A 68 -9.31 5.40 -6.10
C ILE A 68 -8.99 4.53 -4.88
N LEU A 69 -9.13 5.07 -3.66
CA LEU A 69 -8.88 4.33 -2.42
C LEU A 69 -9.78 3.08 -2.31
N ARG A 70 -11.07 3.19 -2.68
CA ARG A 70 -11.98 2.05 -2.74
C ARG A 70 -11.50 0.97 -3.71
N SER A 71 -11.07 1.35 -4.92
CA SER A 71 -10.55 0.40 -5.91
C SER A 71 -9.26 -0.27 -5.43
N LEU A 72 -8.39 0.52 -4.79
CA LEU A 72 -7.11 0.12 -4.25
C LEU A 72 -7.23 -0.89 -3.10
N ILE A 73 -8.10 -0.64 -2.11
CA ILE A 73 -8.29 -1.60 -1.00
C ILE A 73 -8.98 -2.88 -1.48
N ARG A 74 -9.93 -2.78 -2.42
CA ARG A 74 -10.59 -3.96 -3.00
C ARG A 74 -9.60 -4.84 -3.75
N SER A 75 -8.77 -4.27 -4.61
CA SER A 75 -7.76 -5.03 -5.37
C SER A 75 -6.75 -5.72 -4.44
N TYR A 76 -6.36 -5.04 -3.35
CA TYR A 76 -5.54 -5.63 -2.29
C TYR A 76 -6.24 -6.84 -1.65
N LEU A 77 -7.44 -6.65 -1.09
CA LEU A 77 -8.17 -7.68 -0.36
C LEU A 77 -8.50 -8.90 -1.25
N GLU A 78 -8.97 -8.68 -2.47
CA GLU A 78 -9.27 -9.74 -3.44
C GLU A 78 -8.01 -10.54 -3.80
N THR A 79 -6.88 -9.85 -4.00
CA THR A 79 -5.61 -10.51 -4.30
C THR A 79 -5.13 -11.34 -3.11
N MET A 80 -5.14 -10.78 -1.90
CA MET A 80 -4.70 -11.49 -0.69
C MET A 80 -5.60 -12.71 -0.41
N GLN A 81 -6.92 -12.57 -0.60
CA GLN A 81 -7.86 -13.68 -0.49
C GLN A 81 -7.57 -14.78 -1.53
N ALA A 82 -7.35 -14.42 -2.79
CA ALA A 82 -7.04 -15.38 -3.85
C ALA A 82 -5.71 -16.13 -3.62
N LYS A 83 -4.76 -15.50 -2.93
CA LYS A 83 -3.48 -16.10 -2.53
C LYS A 83 -3.52 -16.84 -1.20
N GLY A 84 -4.64 -16.81 -0.47
CA GLY A 84 -4.75 -17.41 0.85
C GLY A 84 -3.92 -16.71 1.93
N VAL A 85 -3.62 -15.41 1.74
CA VAL A 85 -2.82 -14.60 2.65
C VAL A 85 -3.72 -14.04 3.77
N GLU A 86 -3.30 -14.21 5.02
CA GLU A 86 -3.99 -13.62 6.17
C GLU A 86 -3.52 -12.18 6.41
N THR A 87 -4.46 -11.25 6.34
CA THR A 87 -4.26 -9.82 6.62
C THR A 87 -5.55 -9.26 7.22
N TRP A 88 -5.47 -8.16 7.96
CA TRP A 88 -6.62 -7.45 8.53
C TRP A 88 -6.48 -5.94 8.43
N LEU A 89 -7.63 -5.25 8.45
CA LEU A 89 -7.70 -3.79 8.43
C LEU A 89 -7.14 -3.20 9.71
N ALA A 90 -6.41 -2.09 9.61
CA ALA A 90 -5.80 -1.40 10.74
C ALA A 90 -6.03 0.12 10.68
N HIS A 91 -5.67 0.82 11.77
CA HIS A 91 -5.60 2.29 11.84
C HIS A 91 -6.86 2.98 11.28
N GLY A 92 -6.70 3.99 10.42
CA GLY A 92 -7.81 4.76 9.85
C GLY A 92 -8.74 3.89 8.99
N THR A 93 -8.20 2.86 8.34
CA THR A 93 -9.01 1.92 7.54
C THR A 93 -9.95 1.10 8.42
N LEU A 94 -9.49 0.65 9.59
CA LEU A 94 -10.33 -0.03 10.57
C LEU A 94 -11.38 0.91 11.20
N LEU A 95 -11.04 2.19 11.37
CA LEU A 95 -11.98 3.21 11.82
C LEU A 95 -13.09 3.47 10.78
N GLY A 96 -12.73 3.53 9.49
CA GLY A 96 -13.71 3.57 8.40
C GLY A 96 -14.63 2.34 8.39
N TRP A 97 -14.07 1.17 8.72
CA TRP A 97 -14.87 -0.03 8.90
C TRP A 97 -15.90 0.11 10.03
N TRP A 98 -15.47 0.65 11.18
CA TRP A 98 -16.33 0.84 12.36
C TRP A 98 -17.58 1.67 12.06
N TRP A 99 -17.46 2.74 11.28
CA TRP A 99 -18.58 3.65 11.00
C TRP A 99 -19.59 3.06 10.01
N ASN A 100 -19.14 2.58 8.84
CA ASN A 100 -20.04 2.03 7.82
C ASN A 100 -19.38 1.09 6.81
N ALA A 101 -18.26 0.45 7.15
CA ALA A 101 -17.55 -0.40 6.20
C ALA A 101 -17.11 0.35 4.92
N GLN A 102 -16.80 1.65 5.02
CA GLN A 102 -16.31 2.47 3.90
C GLN A 102 -15.00 3.20 4.27
N VAL A 103 -14.28 3.65 3.25
CA VAL A 103 -13.15 4.57 3.41
C VAL A 103 -13.68 5.93 3.88
N MET A 104 -13.02 6.54 4.88
CA MET A 104 -13.44 7.84 5.39
C MET A 104 -13.20 8.93 4.32
N PRO A 105 -14.09 9.93 4.17
CA PRO A 105 -13.98 10.89 3.07
C PRO A 105 -12.71 11.77 3.09
N TRP A 106 -12.14 12.00 4.27
CA TRP A 106 -10.96 12.84 4.47
C TRP A 106 -9.63 12.06 4.47
N ASP A 107 -9.66 10.73 4.50
CA ASP A 107 -8.45 9.92 4.54
C ASP A 107 -7.65 10.04 3.23
N TYR A 108 -6.33 9.95 3.37
CA TYR A 108 -5.37 10.00 2.27
C TYR A 108 -4.71 8.64 1.98
N ASP A 109 -4.71 7.74 2.95
CA ASP A 109 -4.08 6.42 2.92
C ASP A 109 -5.01 5.31 3.39
N LEU A 110 -4.50 4.08 3.28
CA LEU A 110 -5.12 2.86 3.72
C LEU A 110 -4.08 2.02 4.45
N ASP A 111 -4.51 1.36 5.51
CA ASP A 111 -3.65 0.64 6.43
C ASP A 111 -4.15 -0.77 6.66
N VAL A 112 -3.23 -1.72 6.54
CA VAL A 112 -3.46 -3.12 6.87
C VAL A 112 -2.27 -3.66 7.66
N GLN A 113 -2.54 -4.73 8.39
CA GLN A 113 -1.52 -5.42 9.16
C GLN A 113 -1.45 -6.90 8.77
N VAL A 114 -0.27 -7.46 8.97
CA VAL A 114 0.05 -8.88 8.78
C VAL A 114 0.96 -9.37 9.90
N SER A 115 0.97 -10.67 10.16
CA SER A 115 1.99 -11.26 11.03
C SER A 115 3.36 -11.27 10.35
N ILE A 116 4.43 -11.41 11.12
CA ILE A 116 5.77 -11.57 10.55
C ILE A 116 5.88 -12.80 9.64
N GLU A 117 5.31 -13.94 10.02
CA GLU A 117 5.36 -15.16 9.22
C GLU A 117 4.69 -14.93 7.85
N THR A 118 3.60 -14.17 7.84
CA THR A 118 2.91 -13.79 6.60
C THR A 118 3.78 -12.88 5.75
N MET A 119 4.43 -11.86 6.34
CA MET A 119 5.31 -10.96 5.60
C MET A 119 6.54 -11.69 5.03
N GLU A 120 7.15 -12.61 5.77
CA GLU A 120 8.25 -13.45 5.27
C GLU A 120 7.82 -14.26 4.05
N TRP A 121 6.62 -14.84 4.10
CA TRP A 121 6.06 -15.56 2.95
C TRP A 121 5.80 -14.63 1.76
N LEU A 122 5.20 -13.46 1.97
CA LEU A 122 4.98 -12.46 0.93
C LEU A 122 6.31 -12.02 0.30
N ALA A 123 7.33 -11.75 1.12
CA ALA A 123 8.66 -11.34 0.69
C ALA A 123 9.34 -12.38 -0.20
N ALA A 124 9.22 -13.66 0.18
CA ALA A 124 9.85 -14.76 -0.55
C ALA A 124 9.11 -15.15 -1.84
N ASN A 125 7.78 -14.96 -1.90
CA ASN A 125 6.97 -15.53 -2.98
C ASN A 125 6.32 -14.50 -3.91
N LEU A 126 5.95 -13.32 -3.38
CA LEU A 126 5.13 -12.34 -4.11
C LEU A 126 5.76 -10.95 -4.20
N ASN A 127 6.91 -10.69 -3.58
CA ASN A 127 7.56 -9.38 -3.69
C ASN A 127 7.87 -9.01 -5.15
N GLY A 128 7.54 -7.79 -5.55
CA GLY A 128 7.73 -7.28 -6.90
C GLY A 128 6.75 -7.83 -7.94
N THR A 129 5.68 -8.52 -7.50
CA THR A 129 4.64 -9.00 -8.43
C THR A 129 3.61 -7.92 -8.72
N GLU A 130 3.13 -7.90 -9.96
CA GLU A 130 2.13 -6.97 -10.46
C GLU A 130 0.78 -7.69 -10.68
N TYR A 131 -0.32 -7.00 -10.38
CA TYR A 131 -1.67 -7.53 -10.55
C TYR A 131 -2.56 -6.50 -11.22
N THR A 132 -3.16 -6.89 -12.34
CA THR A 132 -4.07 -6.04 -13.10
C THR A 132 -5.51 -6.38 -12.74
N HIS A 133 -6.27 -5.38 -12.31
CA HIS A 133 -7.70 -5.50 -11.99
C HIS A 133 -8.53 -4.67 -12.94
N ALA A 134 -9.66 -5.22 -13.36
CA ALA A 134 -10.62 -4.50 -14.19
C ALA A 134 -11.31 -3.39 -13.35
N PRO A 135 -11.66 -2.27 -13.98
CA PRO A 135 -12.34 -1.19 -13.29
C PRO A 135 -13.73 -1.66 -12.84
N ASN A 136 -14.11 -1.28 -11.61
CA ASN A 136 -15.39 -1.69 -11.04
C ASN A 136 -16.54 -0.85 -11.64
N GLN A 137 -17.35 -1.46 -12.50
CA GLN A 137 -18.47 -0.80 -13.17
C GLN A 137 -19.67 -0.53 -12.26
N GLU A 138 -19.70 -1.09 -11.04
CA GLU A 138 -20.83 -0.95 -10.10
C GLU A 138 -20.74 0.31 -9.22
N MET A 139 -19.70 1.13 -9.36
CA MET A 139 -19.62 2.40 -8.62
C MET A 139 -20.55 3.45 -9.23
N GLU A 140 -21.43 4.05 -8.41
CA GLU A 140 -22.37 5.12 -8.83
C GLU A 140 -21.67 6.31 -9.50
N MET A 141 -20.42 6.56 -9.10
CA MET A 141 -19.50 7.52 -9.70
C MET A 141 -18.19 6.80 -10.01
N PRO A 142 -18.10 6.09 -11.15
CA PRO A 142 -16.84 5.51 -11.58
C PRO A 142 -15.82 6.65 -11.72
N PRO A 143 -14.54 6.45 -11.35
CA PRO A 143 -13.53 7.43 -11.72
C PRO A 143 -13.57 7.56 -13.24
N ILE A 144 -13.27 8.72 -13.83
CA ILE A 144 -13.41 8.92 -15.29
C ILE A 144 -12.51 7.94 -16.07
N ASP A 145 -11.51 7.44 -15.36
CA ASP A 145 -10.54 6.41 -15.71
C ASP A 145 -11.03 4.95 -15.52
N ALA A 146 -12.30 4.74 -15.15
CA ALA A 146 -12.92 3.44 -14.97
C ALA A 146 -13.12 2.66 -16.29
N SER A 147 -12.51 3.11 -17.37
CA SER A 147 -12.53 2.41 -18.65
C SER A 147 -11.31 1.51 -18.87
N HIS A 148 -10.24 1.66 -18.08
CA HIS A 148 -9.04 0.83 -18.23
C HIS A 148 -8.68 0.09 -16.96
N ASN A 149 -7.93 -1.00 -17.15
CA ASN A 149 -7.51 -1.87 -16.07
C ASN A 149 -6.36 -1.25 -15.30
N ARG A 150 -6.45 -1.22 -13.97
CA ARG A 150 -5.38 -0.70 -13.11
C ARG A 150 -4.41 -1.80 -12.75
N THR A 151 -3.12 -1.50 -12.76
CA THR A 151 -2.07 -2.41 -12.32
C THR A 151 -1.53 -1.97 -10.96
N TYR A 152 -1.46 -2.94 -10.06
CA TYR A 152 -0.99 -2.75 -8.69
C TYR A 152 0.29 -3.55 -8.45
N LEU A 153 1.26 -2.95 -7.79
CA LEU A 153 2.54 -3.56 -7.42
C LEU A 153 2.55 -3.90 -5.93
N LEU A 154 2.89 -5.15 -5.58
CA LEU A 154 3.29 -5.49 -4.21
C LEU A 154 4.79 -5.24 -4.05
N ASP A 155 5.15 -4.26 -3.22
CA ASP A 155 6.54 -3.87 -2.96
C ASP A 155 6.87 -4.00 -1.48
N ILE A 156 7.84 -4.86 -1.13
CA ILE A 156 8.19 -5.18 0.25
C ILE A 156 9.53 -4.55 0.61
N ASN A 157 9.50 -3.76 1.68
CA ASN A 157 10.67 -3.10 2.23
C ASN A 157 11.58 -4.14 2.89
N PRO A 158 12.82 -4.36 2.44
CA PRO A 158 13.72 -5.35 3.02
C PRO A 158 14.03 -5.12 4.50
N HIS A 159 13.78 -3.92 5.00
CA HIS A 159 13.86 -3.59 6.43
C HIS A 159 12.73 -4.17 7.26
N TYR A 160 11.77 -4.92 6.70
CA TYR A 160 10.70 -5.55 7.48
C TYR A 160 11.24 -6.44 8.62
N ILE A 161 12.47 -6.97 8.47
CA ILE A 161 13.20 -7.76 9.48
C ILE A 161 13.56 -6.95 10.74
N ASP A 162 13.72 -5.63 10.61
CA ASP A 162 14.16 -4.79 11.70
C ASP A 162 13.09 -4.69 12.81
N LEU A 163 13.52 -4.74 14.07
CA LEU A 163 12.61 -4.64 15.22
C LEU A 163 12.22 -3.20 15.58
N THR A 164 12.96 -2.21 15.07
CA THR A 164 12.74 -0.80 15.38
C THR A 164 12.86 0.02 14.10
N SER A 165 12.28 1.21 14.08
CA SER A 165 12.34 2.14 12.94
C SER A 165 13.71 2.82 12.74
N GLY A 166 14.73 2.52 13.57
CA GLY A 166 16.11 2.95 13.33
C GLY A 166 16.31 4.45 13.01
N GLY A 167 15.51 5.33 13.61
CA GLY A 167 15.47 6.77 13.31
C GLY A 167 14.20 7.27 12.62
N GLY A 168 13.10 6.51 12.68
CA GLY A 168 11.80 6.89 12.09
C GLY A 168 11.69 6.63 10.58
N HIS A 169 12.73 6.07 9.98
CA HIS A 169 12.70 5.57 8.61
C HIS A 169 12.18 4.12 8.61
N ASN A 170 11.60 3.65 7.50
CA ASN A 170 11.23 2.24 7.34
C ASN A 170 10.26 1.70 8.41
N ILE A 171 9.34 2.56 8.89
CA ILE A 171 8.20 2.15 9.74
C ILE A 171 7.27 1.21 8.99
N ILE A 172 7.05 1.48 7.70
CA ILE A 172 6.21 0.68 6.80
C ILE A 172 7.03 -0.45 6.18
N ASP A 173 6.47 -1.66 6.22
CA ASP A 173 7.14 -2.91 5.88
C ASP A 173 6.83 -3.38 4.45
N GLY A 174 5.70 -2.96 3.88
CA GLY A 174 5.38 -3.18 2.48
C GLY A 174 4.30 -2.23 2.01
N ARG A 175 4.13 -2.15 0.69
CA ARG A 175 3.09 -1.35 0.05
C ARG A 175 2.41 -2.14 -1.05
N TRP A 176 1.10 -1.94 -1.17
CA TRP A 176 0.35 -2.28 -2.36
C TRP A 176 0.07 -1.00 -3.14
N ILE A 177 0.73 -0.81 -4.27
CA ILE A 177 0.83 0.48 -4.95
C ILE A 177 0.02 0.49 -6.23
N ASP A 178 -0.91 1.44 -6.37
CA ASP A 178 -1.53 1.75 -7.66
C ASP A 178 -0.50 2.45 -8.56
N MET A 179 -0.07 1.79 -9.64
CA MET A 179 0.97 2.31 -10.52
C MET A 179 0.48 3.47 -11.41
N ASP A 180 -0.84 3.70 -11.49
CA ASP A 180 -1.40 4.79 -12.30
C ASP A 180 -1.43 6.13 -11.54
N SER A 181 -1.76 6.09 -10.24
CA SER A 181 -1.87 7.26 -9.38
C SER A 181 -0.70 7.45 -8.42
N GLY A 182 -0.04 6.36 -8.03
CA GLY A 182 0.96 6.30 -6.97
C GLY A 182 0.38 6.16 -5.56
N MET A 183 -0.94 6.15 -5.37
CA MET A 183 -1.55 5.88 -4.06
C MET A 183 -1.29 4.42 -3.64
N PHE A 184 -1.24 4.16 -2.33
CA PHE A 184 -0.91 2.82 -1.84
C PHE A 184 -1.68 2.44 -0.57
N VAL A 185 -1.74 1.13 -0.30
CA VAL A 185 -2.05 0.57 1.02
C VAL A 185 -0.73 0.33 1.73
N ASP A 186 -0.56 0.90 2.92
CA ASP A 186 0.56 0.62 3.80
C ASP A 186 0.35 -0.71 4.55
N ILE A 187 1.33 -1.59 4.46
CA ILE A 187 1.34 -2.91 5.09
C ILE A 187 2.33 -2.87 6.24
N THR A 188 1.82 -3.04 7.45
CA THR A 188 2.63 -3.04 8.68
C THR A 188 2.70 -4.42 9.31
N VAL A 189 3.89 -4.84 9.73
CA VAL A 189 4.11 -6.13 10.38
C VAL A 189 3.87 -6.03 11.89
N LEU A 190 3.14 -7.00 12.44
CA LEU A 190 3.13 -7.28 13.86
C LEU A 190 4.03 -8.47 14.21
N ARG A 191 4.78 -8.33 15.30
CA ARG A 191 5.63 -9.37 15.88
C ARG A 191 5.29 -9.58 17.34
N GLU A 192 5.26 -10.84 17.77
CA GLU A 192 5.22 -11.13 19.19
C GLU A 192 6.55 -10.72 19.84
N HIS A 193 6.47 -10.11 21.02
CA HIS A 193 7.62 -9.84 21.84
C HIS A 193 8.28 -11.16 22.26
N PRO A 194 9.63 -11.23 22.28
CA PRO A 194 10.32 -12.39 22.84
C PRO A 194 9.83 -12.67 24.27
N PHE A 195 9.81 -13.95 24.66
CA PHE A 195 9.32 -14.41 25.96
C PHE A 195 9.88 -13.64 27.17
N GLN A 196 11.11 -13.11 27.05
CA GLN A 196 11.79 -12.36 28.11
C GLN A 196 11.32 -10.90 28.26
N GLN A 197 10.58 -10.36 27.28
CA GLN A 197 10.15 -8.97 27.24
C GLN A 197 8.63 -8.78 27.44
N GLY A 198 7.84 -9.86 27.34
CA GLY A 198 6.39 -9.83 27.52
C GLY A 198 5.68 -10.76 26.53
N PRO A 199 5.57 -12.07 26.82
CA PRO A 199 4.90 -13.01 25.92
C PRO A 199 3.43 -12.64 25.77
N GLY A 200 2.86 -12.88 24.58
CA GLY A 200 1.47 -12.52 24.25
C GLY A 200 1.25 -11.05 23.89
N VAL A 201 2.30 -10.21 23.91
CA VAL A 201 2.25 -8.84 23.40
C VAL A 201 2.78 -8.81 21.97
N TRP A 202 2.01 -8.21 21.08
CA TRP A 202 2.34 -8.02 19.68
C TRP A 202 2.55 -6.55 19.39
N SER A 203 3.57 -6.20 18.61
CA SER A 203 3.86 -4.80 18.30
C SER A 203 4.39 -4.58 16.88
N CYS A 204 4.23 -3.34 16.42
CA CYS A 204 4.88 -2.83 15.22
C CYS A 204 5.99 -1.83 15.56
N LYS A 205 6.76 -1.44 14.54
CA LYS A 205 7.87 -0.47 14.65
C LYS A 205 7.44 0.92 15.08
N ASN A 206 6.16 1.26 14.94
CA ASN A 206 5.60 2.55 15.34
C ASN A 206 5.14 2.59 16.81
N GLY A 207 5.39 1.52 17.58
CA GLY A 207 5.06 1.47 19.01
C GLY A 207 3.61 1.09 19.31
N HIS A 208 2.78 0.78 18.31
CA HIS A 208 1.48 0.17 18.54
C HIS A 208 1.65 -1.22 19.16
N GLN A 209 0.88 -1.50 20.21
CA GLN A 209 0.94 -2.74 20.97
C GLN A 209 -0.45 -3.32 21.21
N TYR A 210 -0.55 -4.62 21.04
CA TYR A 210 -1.77 -5.42 21.13
C TYR A 210 -1.52 -6.65 22.01
N THR A 211 -2.54 -7.09 22.74
CA THR A 211 -2.52 -8.45 23.30
C THR A 211 -2.96 -9.45 22.24
N ALA A 212 -2.61 -10.72 22.40
CA ALA A 212 -3.10 -11.77 21.51
C ALA A 212 -4.65 -11.82 21.46
N GLN A 213 -5.33 -11.52 22.57
CA GLN A 213 -6.79 -11.48 22.64
C GLN A 213 -7.39 -10.27 21.92
N ASP A 214 -6.63 -9.19 21.73
CA ASP A 214 -7.10 -8.04 20.94
C ASP A 214 -7.20 -8.40 19.46
N LEU A 215 -6.27 -9.23 18.97
CA LEU A 215 -6.15 -9.59 17.57
C LEU A 215 -6.94 -10.85 17.22
N TRP A 216 -6.73 -11.95 17.94
CA TRP A 216 -7.26 -13.27 17.56
C TRP A 216 -8.44 -13.75 18.41
N PRO A 217 -9.36 -14.54 17.80
CA PRO A 217 -9.43 -14.85 16.37
C PRO A 217 -9.88 -13.63 15.55
N LEU A 218 -9.25 -13.43 14.39
CA LEU A 218 -9.69 -12.43 13.42
C LEU A 218 -11.14 -12.72 13.01
N ARG A 219 -11.94 -11.68 12.84
CA ARG A 219 -13.35 -11.80 12.41
C ARG A 219 -13.46 -11.47 10.92
N VAL A 220 -14.15 -12.34 10.18
CA VAL A 220 -14.49 -12.09 8.77
C VAL A 220 -15.65 -11.09 8.71
N THR A 221 -15.54 -10.12 7.81
CA THR A 221 -16.51 -9.05 7.56
C THR A 221 -16.46 -8.65 6.09
N GLU A 222 -17.22 -7.62 5.72
CA GLU A 222 -17.04 -6.89 4.47
C GLU A 222 -16.48 -5.48 4.72
N PHE A 223 -15.74 -4.96 3.75
CA PHE A 223 -15.28 -3.58 3.65
C PHE A 223 -15.31 -3.16 2.19
N VAL A 224 -16.01 -2.06 1.86
CA VAL A 224 -16.21 -1.58 0.48
C VAL A 224 -16.78 -2.69 -0.45
N GLY A 225 -17.64 -3.55 0.09
CA GLY A 225 -18.26 -4.66 -0.65
C GLY A 225 -17.32 -5.83 -0.99
N THR A 226 -16.14 -5.92 -0.36
CA THR A 226 -15.19 -7.03 -0.50
C THR A 226 -14.97 -7.70 0.85
N HIS A 227 -14.74 -9.02 0.85
CA HIS A 227 -14.44 -9.76 2.08
C HIS A 227 -13.15 -9.22 2.72
N ALA A 228 -13.22 -8.94 4.01
CA ALA A 228 -12.11 -8.43 4.81
C ALA A 228 -12.03 -9.18 6.15
N ARG A 229 -10.90 -9.00 6.85
CA ARG A 229 -10.76 -9.41 8.24
C ARG A 229 -10.48 -8.21 9.11
N ILE A 230 -10.93 -8.29 10.35
CA ILE A 230 -10.69 -7.30 11.40
C ILE A 230 -10.22 -8.01 12.68
N PRO A 231 -9.52 -7.31 13.59
CA PRO A 231 -9.13 -7.88 14.86
C PRO A 231 -10.35 -8.19 15.76
N HIS A 232 -10.13 -8.99 16.81
CA HIS A 232 -11.18 -9.42 17.73
C HIS A 232 -11.80 -8.25 18.50
N ASN A 233 -10.97 -7.43 19.15
CA ASN A 233 -11.38 -6.31 20.02
C ASN A 233 -11.23 -4.94 19.33
N VAL A 234 -11.97 -4.71 18.24
CA VAL A 234 -11.86 -3.47 17.45
C VAL A 234 -12.07 -2.21 18.29
N GLU A 235 -13.09 -2.16 19.13
CA GLU A 235 -13.39 -0.98 19.97
C GLU A 235 -12.23 -0.63 20.90
N GLN A 236 -11.61 -1.64 21.54
CA GLN A 236 -10.46 -1.45 22.42
C GLN A 236 -9.24 -0.95 21.66
N ILE A 237 -8.98 -1.51 20.47
CA ILE A 237 -7.88 -1.09 19.60
C ILE A 237 -8.05 0.37 19.18
N LEU A 238 -9.21 0.70 18.62
CA LEU A 238 -9.47 2.06 18.11
C LEU A 238 -9.56 3.08 19.23
N SER A 239 -10.16 2.75 20.38
CA SER A 239 -10.23 3.67 21.52
C SER A 239 -8.86 3.94 22.14
N LYS A 240 -7.95 2.96 22.13
CA LYS A 240 -6.55 3.17 22.56
C LYS A 240 -5.79 4.06 21.60
N GLU A 241 -6.05 3.95 20.30
CA GLU A 241 -5.33 4.68 19.24
C GLU A 241 -5.87 6.10 19.03
N TYR A 242 -7.19 6.25 18.93
CA TYR A 242 -7.87 7.49 18.54
C TYR A 242 -8.77 8.09 19.62
N SER A 243 -8.79 7.53 20.83
CA SER A 243 -9.76 7.81 21.91
C SER A 243 -11.18 7.33 21.61
N LEU A 244 -11.96 7.11 22.68
CA LEU A 244 -13.38 6.75 22.56
C LEU A 244 -14.18 7.81 21.77
N SER A 245 -13.78 9.08 21.85
CA SER A 245 -14.46 10.16 21.14
C SER A 245 -14.45 9.99 19.62
N SER A 246 -13.43 9.33 19.04
CA SER A 246 -13.40 9.08 17.59
C SER A 246 -14.41 8.03 17.13
N LEU A 247 -14.98 7.25 18.06
CA LEU A 247 -16.03 6.26 17.78
C LEU A 247 -17.44 6.83 17.91
N GLU A 248 -17.58 8.02 18.51
CA GLU A 248 -18.88 8.62 18.87
C GLU A 248 -19.07 10.02 18.28
N LYS A 249 -17.99 10.76 18.01
CA LYS A 249 -18.08 12.14 17.55
C LYS A 249 -18.51 12.18 16.08
N GLU A 250 -19.75 12.60 15.89
CA GLU A 250 -20.42 12.69 14.59
C GLU A 250 -20.05 13.92 13.75
N THR A 251 -18.91 14.58 14.05
CA THR A 251 -18.39 15.72 13.26
C THR A 251 -16.87 15.67 13.14
N HIS A 252 -16.35 15.75 11.92
CA HIS A 252 -14.91 15.71 11.64
C HIS A 252 -14.60 16.23 10.23
N GLU A 253 -13.48 16.95 10.05
CA GLU A 253 -12.99 17.43 8.74
C GLU A 253 -14.07 17.98 7.79
N TYR A 254 -14.92 18.91 8.25
CA TYR A 254 -16.03 19.49 7.49
C TYR A 254 -17.15 18.51 7.11
N HIS A 255 -17.29 17.39 7.81
CA HIS A 255 -18.35 16.41 7.63
C HIS A 255 -19.15 16.22 8.92
N HIS A 256 -20.41 15.83 8.75
CA HIS A 256 -21.22 15.25 9.81
C HIS A 256 -21.63 13.82 9.47
N TRP A 257 -21.93 13.04 10.50
CA TRP A 257 -22.55 11.75 10.35
C TRP A 257 -24.05 11.90 10.09
N ASN A 258 -24.53 11.38 8.96
CA ASN A 258 -25.95 11.36 8.63
C ASN A 258 -26.55 10.00 9.00
N HIS A 259 -27.46 9.98 9.99
CA HIS A 259 -28.09 8.75 10.49
C HIS A 259 -29.03 8.07 9.48
N ASP A 260 -29.69 8.84 8.61
CA ASP A 260 -30.62 8.29 7.61
C ASP A 260 -29.86 7.55 6.50
N LEU A 261 -28.75 8.13 6.06
CA LEU A 261 -27.87 7.55 5.03
C LEU A 261 -26.86 6.55 5.61
N LYS A 262 -26.60 6.61 6.92
CA LYS A 262 -25.49 5.92 7.61
C LYS A 262 -24.14 6.21 6.96
N GLN A 263 -23.91 7.48 6.66
CA GLN A 263 -22.74 7.94 5.91
C GLN A 263 -22.28 9.32 6.38
N TRP A 264 -20.99 9.57 6.22
CA TRP A 264 -20.39 10.88 6.38
C TRP A 264 -20.73 11.79 5.20
N VAL A 265 -21.31 12.96 5.49
CA VAL A 265 -21.72 13.95 4.48
C VAL A 265 -20.97 15.25 4.73
N MET A 266 -20.34 15.80 3.69
CA MET A 266 -19.63 17.07 3.76
C MET A 266 -20.61 18.21 4.03
N ASP A 267 -20.42 18.98 5.10
CA ASP A 267 -21.27 20.10 5.51
C ASP A 267 -21.05 21.38 4.71
N ASP A 268 -19.80 21.67 4.38
CA ASP A 268 -19.38 22.97 3.89
C ASP A 268 -19.70 23.12 2.38
N PRO A 269 -20.66 24.00 2.00
CA PRO A 269 -21.03 24.21 0.60
C PRO A 269 -19.90 24.81 -0.24
N GLU A 270 -19.00 25.59 0.36
CA GLU A 270 -17.85 26.20 -0.30
C GLU A 270 -16.76 25.14 -0.54
N GLN A 271 -16.47 24.28 0.43
CA GLN A 271 -15.57 23.13 0.22
C GLN A 271 -16.16 22.13 -0.77
N ARG A 272 -17.47 21.88 -0.70
CA ARG A 272 -18.19 21.04 -1.66
C ARG A 272 -18.13 21.65 -3.07
N GLY A 273 -18.28 22.96 -3.18
CA GLY A 273 -18.12 23.73 -4.42
C GLY A 273 -16.70 23.62 -4.97
N ARG A 274 -15.69 23.91 -4.14
CA ARG A 274 -14.26 23.78 -4.51
C ARG A 274 -13.89 22.36 -4.93
N ALA A 275 -14.34 21.35 -4.20
CA ALA A 275 -14.11 19.94 -4.56
C ALA A 275 -14.77 19.59 -5.90
N LYS A 276 -15.99 20.07 -6.14
CA LYS A 276 -16.70 19.88 -7.41
C LYS A 276 -16.02 20.60 -8.57
N ASP A 277 -15.58 21.84 -8.37
CA ASP A 277 -14.91 22.65 -9.38
C ASP A 277 -13.52 22.11 -9.70
N ALA A 278 -12.76 21.69 -8.68
CA ALA A 278 -11.47 21.03 -8.86
C ALA A 278 -11.60 19.72 -9.64
N GLY A 279 -12.58 18.88 -9.30
CA GLY A 279 -12.89 17.66 -10.05
C GLY A 279 -13.33 17.96 -11.49
N ALA A 280 -14.12 19.01 -11.72
CA ALA A 280 -14.53 19.43 -13.06
C ALA A 280 -13.36 19.97 -13.91
N LEU A 281 -12.45 20.74 -13.29
CA LEU A 281 -11.25 21.26 -13.94
C LEU A 281 -10.29 20.13 -14.31
N HIS A 282 -10.04 19.21 -13.39
CA HIS A 282 -9.20 18.03 -13.63
C HIS A 282 -9.78 17.16 -14.75
N LYS A 283 -11.10 16.90 -14.71
CA LYS A 283 -11.83 16.25 -15.82
C LYS A 283 -11.62 16.94 -17.16
N LYS A 284 -11.68 18.27 -17.19
CA LYS A 284 -11.46 19.04 -18.42
C LYS A 284 -10.03 18.87 -18.93
N GLN A 285 -9.03 18.99 -18.06
CA GLN A 285 -7.62 18.82 -18.41
C GLN A 285 -7.33 17.40 -18.93
N GLN A 286 -7.90 16.36 -18.32
CA GLN A 286 -7.75 15.00 -18.79
C GLN A 286 -8.39 14.77 -20.17
N LEU A 287 -9.59 15.32 -20.41
CA LEU A 287 -10.25 15.21 -21.71
C LEU A 287 -9.47 15.95 -22.82
N GLU A 288 -8.88 17.11 -22.51
CA GLU A 288 -7.95 17.83 -23.40
C GLU A 288 -6.70 16.98 -23.71
N ASN A 289 -6.08 16.38 -22.69
CA ASN A 289 -4.91 15.51 -22.83
C ASN A 289 -5.20 14.24 -23.64
N GLN A 290 -6.43 13.72 -23.61
CA GLN A 290 -6.88 12.58 -24.40
C GLN A 290 -7.33 12.98 -25.83
N GLY A 291 -7.31 14.26 -26.20
CA GLY A 291 -7.80 14.75 -27.49
C GLY A 291 -9.31 14.58 -27.68
N ARG A 292 -10.07 14.58 -26.58
CA ARG A 292 -11.53 14.34 -26.55
C ARG A 292 -12.34 15.63 -26.35
N LEU A 293 -11.67 16.78 -26.35
CA LEU A 293 -12.22 18.14 -26.28
C LEU A 293 -11.69 18.98 -27.45
#